data_AF-A0A1Q8AW50-F1
#
_entry.id   AF-A0A1Q8AW50-F1
#
_cell.length_a   1.000
_cell.length_b   1.000
_cell.length_c   1.000
_cell.angle_alpha   90.00
_cell.angle_beta   90.00
_cell.angle_gamma   90.00
#
_symmetry.space_group_name_H-M   'P 1'
#
loop_
_entity.id
_entity.type
_entity.pdbx_description
1 polymer ?
#
loop_
_entity_poly.entity_id
_entity_poly.type
_entity_poly.pdbx_seq_one_letter_code
_entity_poly.pdbx_strand_id
1 'polypeptide(L)' 'MFRDAWQVALQAGKASGDEGTHGSNRIDYVFFRPEGLELTAIQTVDTAGWFTTAASDHKPLVATFRVKPHS' A
#
# COMPACT_ATOMS: atom_id res chain seq x y z
N MET A 1 -8.23 12.97 -10.44
CA MET A 1 -8.64 12.90 -9.00
C MET A 1 -7.76 11.88 -8.30
N PHE A 2 -7.32 12.14 -7.06
CA PHE A 2 -6.53 11.16 -6.30
C PHE A 2 -7.38 9.95 -5.90
N ARG A 3 -6.77 8.77 -5.90
CA ARG A 3 -7.37 7.50 -5.48
C ARG A 3 -6.56 6.89 -4.34
N ASP A 4 -7.25 6.32 -3.37
CA ASP A 4 -6.64 5.51 -2.31
C ASP A 4 -6.13 4.20 -2.93
N ALA A 5 -4.81 3.99 -2.91
CA ALA A 5 -4.18 2.81 -3.49
C ALA A 5 -4.65 1.52 -2.80
N TRP A 6 -4.90 1.53 -1.48
CA TRP A 6 -5.35 0.34 -0.78
C TRP A 6 -6.72 -0.11 -1.26
N GLN A 7 -7.70 0.80 -1.30
CA GLN A 7 -9.05 0.48 -1.75
C GLN A 7 -9.07 0.03 -3.22
N VAL A 8 -8.30 0.70 -4.09
CA VAL A 8 -8.19 0.31 -5.50
C VAL A 8 -7.61 -1.10 -5.65
N ALA A 9 -6.53 -1.42 -4.94
CA ALA A 9 -5.93 -2.75 -5.02
C ALA A 9 -6.76 -3.84 -4.35
N LEU A 10 -7.42 -3.54 -3.22
CA LEU A 10 -8.31 -4.48 -2.53
C LEU A 10 -9.44 -4.92 -3.46
N GLN A 11 -10.11 -3.97 -4.11
CA GLN A 11 -11.17 -4.26 -5.09
C GLN A 11 -10.66 -5.06 -6.30
N ALA A 12 -9.38 -4.92 -6.64
CA ALA A 12 -8.75 -5.62 -7.76
C ALA A 12 -8.09 -6.96 -7.36
N GLY A 13 -8.16 -7.39 -6.10
CA GLY A 13 -7.47 -8.59 -5.62
C GLY A 13 -5.93 -8.48 -5.63
N LYS A 14 -5.40 -7.26 -5.52
CA LYS A 14 -3.97 -6.90 -5.58
C LYS A 14 -3.41 -6.39 -4.24
N ALA A 15 -4.21 -6.43 -3.18
CA ALA A 15 -3.79 -6.07 -1.83
C ALA A 15 -3.36 -7.31 -1.04
N SER A 16 -2.30 -7.19 -0.23
CA SER A 16 -1.86 -8.23 0.69
C SER A 16 -1.43 -7.68 2.05
N GLY A 17 -1.42 -8.55 3.06
CA GLY A 17 -1.22 -8.15 4.46
C GLY A 17 -2.47 -7.54 5.09
N ASP A 18 -2.32 -7.04 6.31
CA ASP A 18 -3.41 -6.43 7.06
C ASP A 18 -3.73 -5.02 6.55
N GLU A 19 -5.01 -4.63 6.58
CA GLU A 19 -5.41 -3.24 6.28
C GLU A 19 -4.91 -2.24 7.33
N GLY A 20 -4.78 -2.69 8.58
CA GLY A 20 -4.26 -1.88 9.66
C GLY A 20 -2.75 -1.68 9.55
N THR A 21 -2.34 -0.41 9.51
CA THR A 21 -0.93 -0.03 9.58
C THR A 21 -0.49 0.26 11.01
N HIS A 22 -1.41 0.59 11.92
CA HIS A 22 -1.16 0.71 13.37
C HIS A 22 -2.23 -0.05 14.17
N GLY A 23 -1.85 -1.20 14.74
CA GLY A 23 -2.82 -2.12 15.35
C GLY A 23 -3.86 -2.57 14.31
N SER A 24 -5.15 -2.41 14.63
CA SER A 24 -6.26 -2.67 13.69
C SER A 24 -6.67 -1.44 12.86
N ASN A 25 -5.99 -0.30 13.01
CA ASN A 25 -6.39 0.96 12.39
C ASN A 25 -5.57 1.24 11.12
N ARG A 26 -6.27 1.70 10.08
CA ARG A 26 -5.65 2.23 8.86
C ARG A 26 -5.52 3.74 8.98
N ILE A 27 -4.31 4.22 9.24
CA ILE A 27 -4.02 5.66 9.39
C ILE A 27 -2.87 6.15 8.51
N ASP A 28 -2.19 5.25 7.81
CA ASP A 28 -1.22 5.58 6.76
C ASP A 28 -1.82 5.31 5.38
N TYR A 29 -1.59 6.22 4.44
CA TYR A 29 -2.24 6.20 3.14
C TYR A 29 -1.25 6.47 2.01
N VAL A 30 -1.46 5.78 0.89
CA VAL A 30 -0.87 6.15 -0.40
C VAL A 30 -1.99 6.58 -1.33
N PHE A 31 -2.02 7.87 -1.65
CA PHE A 31 -2.91 8.41 -2.66
C PHE A 31 -2.16 8.61 -3.97
N PHE A 32 -2.75 8.19 -5.09
CA PHE A 32 -2.12 8.32 -6.40
C PHE A 32 -3.10 8.85 -7.46
N ARG A 33 -2.53 9.39 -8.52
CA ARG A 33 -3.25 9.80 -9.73
C ARG A 33 -3.16 8.68 -10.77
N PRO A 34 -4.28 8.17 -11.31
CA PRO A 34 -4.24 7.10 -12.30
C PRO A 34 -3.71 7.56 -13.66
N GLU A 35 -3.60 8.86 -13.89
CA GLU A 35 -2.99 9.45 -15.08
C GLU A 35 -1.47 9.22 -15.04
N GLY A 36 -0.97 8.31 -15.88
CA GLY A 36 0.46 7.95 -15.93
C GLY A 36 0.91 6.86 -14.96
N LEU A 37 0.06 6.40 -14.03
CA LEU A 37 0.38 5.30 -13.10
C LEU A 37 -0.69 4.21 -13.11
N GLU A 38 -0.26 2.96 -13.17
CA GLU A 38 -1.08 1.77 -12.96
C GLU A 38 -0.64 1.10 -11.66
N LEU A 39 -1.54 0.99 -10.68
CA LEU A 39 -1.27 0.26 -9.44
C LEU A 39 -1.26 -1.25 -9.72
N THR A 40 -0.12 -1.90 -9.45
CA THR A 40 0.06 -3.34 -9.70
C THR A 40 -0.05 -4.17 -8.43
N ALA A 41 0.33 -3.61 -7.28
CA ALA A 41 0.21 -4.25 -5.98
C ALA A 41 0.21 -3.20 -4.87
N ILE A 42 -0.40 -3.54 -3.74
CA ILE A 42 -0.16 -2.85 -2.48
C ILE A 42 -0.02 -3.88 -1.36
N GLN A 43 0.83 -3.60 -0.40
CA GLN A 43 0.99 -4.48 0.75
C GLN A 43 1.34 -3.71 2.02
N THR A 44 0.79 -4.18 3.12
CA THR A 44 1.28 -3.84 4.45
C THR A 44 2.35 -4.86 4.83
N VAL A 45 3.55 -4.39 5.13
CA VAL A 45 4.70 -5.27 5.38
C VAL A 45 4.91 -5.46 6.87
N ASP A 46 4.92 -6.71 7.33
CA ASP A 46 5.40 -7.03 8.67
C ASP A 46 6.92 -7.10 8.66
N THR A 47 7.55 -6.10 9.28
CA THR A 47 9.01 -6.01 9.38
C THR A 47 9.56 -6.68 10.64
N ALA A 48 8.71 -7.14 11.57
CA ALA A 48 9.17 -7.76 12.81
C ALA A 48 9.97 -9.05 12.54
N GLY A 49 9.59 -9.79 11.50
CA GLY A 49 10.33 -10.97 11.05
C GLY A 49 11.75 -10.69 10.53
N TRP A 50 12.08 -9.44 10.20
CA TRP A 50 13.41 -9.05 9.70
C TRP A 50 14.33 -8.52 10.78
N PHE A 51 13.77 -7.88 11.81
CA PHE A 51 14.55 -7.18 12.85
C PHE A 51 14.38 -7.79 14.24
N THR A 52 13.72 -8.96 14.35
CA THR A 52 13.31 -9.65 15.60
C THR A 52 12.43 -8.82 16.55
N THR A 53 12.15 -7.57 16.18
CA THR A 53 11.21 -6.64 16.80
C THR A 53 10.62 -5.74 15.70
N ALA A 54 9.48 -5.12 15.96
CA ALA A 54 8.96 -4.10 15.06
C ALA A 54 9.93 -2.91 14.99
N ALA A 55 10.29 -2.49 13.78
CA ALA A 55 11.19 -1.35 13.58
C ALA A 55 10.51 0.01 13.82
N SER A 56 9.18 0.01 13.86
CA SER A 56 8.29 1.16 14.07
C SER A 56 6.99 0.67 14.72
N ASP A 57 6.27 1.55 15.38
CA ASP A 57 4.91 1.29 15.86
C ASP A 57 3.86 1.28 14.73
N HIS A 58 4.27 1.62 13.50
CA HIS A 58 3.50 1.48 12.28
C HIS A 58 4.15 0.46 11.32
N LYS A 59 3.32 -0.34 10.64
CA LYS A 59 3.71 -1.20 9.52
C LYS A 59 3.85 -0.38 8.24
N PRO A 60 4.94 -0.53 7.45
CA PRO A 60 5.08 0.13 6.17
C PRO A 60 3.98 -0.28 5.17
N LEU A 61 3.41 0.71 4.49
CA LEU A 61 2.48 0.53 3.38
C LEU A 61 3.23 0.73 2.05
N VAL A 62 3.39 -0.34 1.28
CA VAL A 62 4.17 -0.34 0.04
C VAL A 62 3.25 -0.48 -1.16
N ALA A 63 3.18 0.55 -2.00
CA ALA A 63 2.45 0.53 -3.26
C ALA A 63 3.42 0.43 -4.45
N THR A 64 3.15 -0.51 -5.35
CA THR A 64 3.95 -0.73 -6.56
C THR A 64 3.17 -0.24 -7.77
N PHE A 65 3.79 0.61 -8.58
CA PHE A 65 3.19 1.17 -9.78
C PHE A 65 3.98 0.78 -11.02
N ARG A 66 3.26 0.51 -12.11
CA ARG A 66 3.80 0.59 -13.46
C ARG A 66 3.58 2.00 -14.01
N VAL A 67 4.63 2.60 -14.55
CA VAL A 67 4.52 3.87 -15.28
C VAL A 67 3.86 3.62 -16.63
N LYS A 68 2.79 4.35 -16.91
CA LYS A 68 2.13 4.35 -18.22
C LYS A 68 2.71 5.51 -19.04
N PRO A 69 3.03 5.30 -20.33
CA PRO A 69 3.35 6.39 -21.23
C PRO A 69 2.24 7.44 -21.20
N HIS A 70 2.61 8.72 -21.24
CA HIS A 70 1.64 9.77 -21.55
C HIS A 70 1.24 9.61 -23.01
N SER A 71 -0.03 9.22 -23.23
CA SER A 71 -0.71 9.32 -24.52
C SER A 71 -1.17 10.75 -24.77
#